data_AF-A0A258ES64-F1
#
_entry.id   AF-A0A258ES64-F1
#
_cell.length_a   1.000
_cell.length_b   1.000
_cell.length_c   1.000
_cell.angle_alpha   90.00
_cell.angle_beta   90.00
_cell.angle_gamma   90.00
#
_symmetry.space_group_name_H-M   'P 1'
#
loop_
_entity.id
_entity.type
_entity.pdbx_description
1 polymer ?
#
loop_
_entity_poly.entity_id
_entity_poly.type
_entity_poly.pdbx_seq_one_letter_code
_entity_poly.pdbx_strand_id
1 'polypeptide(L)'
;MGGLLKFVIILLGIGWLLGQLIRYFLRSKLSQLAKQVNEAAKEQQRAQQQASRQKDSVVVDFIPKEELEKRKKDIEGGEYVDYEEIKE
;
A
#
# COMPACT_ATOMS: atom_id res chain seq x y z
N MET A 1 29.65 -21.62 -48.39
CA MET A 1 30.00 -21.55 -46.95
C MET A 1 29.76 -20.19 -46.27
N GLY A 2 29.57 -19.06 -46.99
CA GLY A 2 29.40 -17.74 -46.33
C GLY A 2 27.97 -17.34 -45.92
N GLY A 3 26.94 -18.00 -46.45
CA GLY A 3 25.54 -17.65 -46.19
C GLY A 3 25.08 -17.97 -44.76
N LEU A 4 25.53 -19.11 -44.21
CA LEU A 4 25.18 -19.52 -42.84
C LEU A 4 25.76 -18.57 -41.79
N LEU A 5 27.00 -18.10 -42.00
CA LEU A 5 27.65 -17.17 -41.09
C LEU A 5 26.93 -15.81 -41.05
N LYS A 6 26.51 -15.30 -42.22
CA LYS A 6 25.71 -14.07 -42.32
C LYS A 6 24.35 -14.22 -41.63
N PHE A 7 23.70 -15.37 -41.79
CA PHE A 7 22.43 -15.67 -41.13
C PHE A 7 22.56 -15.66 -39.60
N VAL A 8 23.59 -16.31 -39.04
CA VAL A 8 23.83 -16.34 -37.59
C VAL A 8 24.10 -14.95 -37.02
N ILE A 9 24.88 -14.12 -37.73
CA ILE A 9 25.17 -12.74 -37.32
C ILE A 9 23.90 -11.87 -37.34
N ILE A 10 23.07 -11.99 -38.39
CA ILE A 10 21.79 -11.27 -38.49
C ILE A 10 20.84 -11.72 -37.37
N LEU A 11 20.76 -13.03 -37.11
CA LEU A 11 19.93 -13.59 -36.05
C LEU A 11 20.34 -13.07 -34.67
N LEU A 12 21.65 -13.02 -34.38
CA LEU A 12 22.19 -12.46 -33.14
C LEU A 12 21.89 -10.96 -33.02
N GLY A 13 22.03 -10.20 -34.10
CA GLY A 13 21.70 -8.77 -34.13
C GLY A 13 20.22 -8.51 -33.85
N ILE A 14 19.33 -9.26 -34.51
CA ILE A 14 17.88 -9.18 -34.29
C ILE A 14 17.51 -9.64 -32.88
N GLY A 15 18.09 -10.75 -32.40
CA GLY A 15 17.85 -11.25 -31.05
C GLY A 15 18.25 -10.25 -29.98
N TRP A 16 19.40 -9.57 -30.16
CA TRP A 16 19.84 -8.50 -29.26
C TRP A 16 18.89 -7.29 -29.30
N LEU A 17 18.47 -6.87 -30.50
CA LEU A 17 17.54 -5.76 -30.69
C LEU A 17 16.16 -6.06 -30.08
N LEU A 18 15.64 -7.28 -30.29
CA LEU A 18 14.38 -7.75 -29.72
C LEU A 18 14.46 -7.84 -28.20
N GLY A 19 15.57 -8.33 -27.64
CA GLY A 19 15.79 -8.34 -26.19
C GLY A 19 15.72 -6.94 -25.58
N GLN A 20 16.30 -5.95 -26.28
CA GLN A 20 16.26 -4.56 -25.86
C GLN A 20 14.83 -3.99 -25.93
N LEU A 21 14.11 -4.23 -27.02
CA LEU A 21 12.70 -3.83 -27.19
C LEU A 21 11.80 -4.43 -26.11
N ILE A 22 11.95 -5.73 -25.85
CA ILE A 22 11.21 -6.45 -24.80
C ILE A 22 11.48 -5.84 -23.43
N ARG A 23 12.74 -5.51 -23.11
CA ARG A 23 13.11 -4.87 -21.84
C ARG A 23 12.44 -3.51 -21.66
N TYR A 24 12.39 -2.67 -22.70
CA TYR A 24 11.68 -1.39 -22.64
C TYR A 24 10.16 -1.57 -22.55
N PHE A 25 9.60 -2.49 -23.33
CA PHE A 25 8.17 -2.75 -23.38
C PHE A 25 7.64 -3.32 -22.05
N LEU A 26 8.33 -4.31 -21.48
CA LEU A 26 8.00 -4.88 -20.18
C LEU A 26 8.03 -3.83 -19.08
N ARG A 27 9.05 -2.96 -19.04
CA ARG A 27 9.10 -1.87 -18.05
C ARG A 27 7.88 -0.95 -18.13
N SER A 28 7.43 -0.61 -19.33
CA SER A 28 6.25 0.23 -19.53
C SER A 28 4.97 -0.45 -19.04
N LYS A 29 4.69 -1.67 -19.50
CA LYS A 29 3.42 -2.37 -19.19
C LYS A 29 3.37 -2.92 -17.77
N LEU A 30 4.47 -3.47 -17.27
CA LEU A 30 4.54 -3.94 -15.88
C LEU A 30 4.42 -2.78 -14.90
N SER A 31 4.87 -1.56 -15.23
CA SER A 31 4.68 -0.41 -14.33
C SER A 31 3.20 -0.06 -14.13
N GLN A 32 2.37 -0.24 -15.15
CA GLN A 32 0.93 0.02 -15.07
C GLN A 32 0.23 -1.07 -14.25
N LEU A 33 0.59 -2.33 -14.49
CA LEU A 33 0.06 -3.46 -13.72
C LEU A 33 0.55 -3.43 -12.26
N ALA A 34 1.83 -3.11 -12.03
CA ALA A 34 2.38 -2.98 -10.69
C ALA A 34 1.66 -1.89 -9.89
N LYS A 35 1.29 -0.76 -10.52
CA LYS A 35 0.48 0.26 -9.84
C LYS A 35 -0.89 -0.26 -9.42
N GLN A 36 -1.60 -0.93 -10.33
CA GLN A 36 -2.93 -1.52 -10.03
C GLN A 36 -2.86 -2.61 -8.96
N VAL A 37 -1.88 -3.51 -9.05
CA VAL A 37 -1.68 -4.59 -8.07
C VAL A 37 -1.28 -4.00 -6.71
N ASN A 38 -0.46 -2.96 -6.68
CA ASN A 38 -0.02 -2.35 -5.43
C ASN A 38 -1.17 -1.57 -4.76
N GLU A 39 -2.06 -0.93 -5.52
CA GLU A 39 -3.29 -0.33 -4.99
C GLU A 39 -4.23 -1.39 -4.40
N ALA A 40 -4.49 -2.48 -5.13
CA ALA A 40 -5.33 -3.58 -4.64
C ALA A 40 -4.71 -4.29 -3.41
N ALA A 41 -3.39 -4.49 -3.40
CA ALA A 41 -2.68 -5.08 -2.27
C ALA A 41 -2.70 -4.16 -1.03
N LYS A 42 -2.60 -2.85 -1.23
CA LYS A 42 -2.70 -1.86 -0.15
C LYS A 42 -4.10 -1.82 0.45
N GLU A 43 -5.14 -2.01 -0.36
CA GLU A 43 -6.52 -2.14 0.11
C GLU A 43 -6.72 -3.43 0.93
N GLN A 44 -6.20 -4.56 0.45
CA GLN A 44 -6.21 -5.82 1.21
C GLN A 44 -5.45 -5.72 2.54
N GLN A 45 -4.29 -5.07 2.57
CA GLN A 45 -3.54 -4.85 3.82
C GLN A 45 -4.31 -3.97 4.82
N ARG A 46 -5.03 -2.95 4.34
CA ARG A 46 -5.89 -2.12 5.19
C ARG A 46 -7.06 -2.92 5.77
N ALA A 47 -7.71 -3.75 4.95
CA ALA A 47 -8.80 -4.62 5.39
C ALA A 47 -8.32 -5.67 6.42
N GLN A 48 -7.13 -6.23 6.23
CA GLN A 48 -6.57 -7.22 7.16
C GLN A 48 -6.14 -6.59 8.50
N GLN A 49 -5.64 -5.35 8.48
CA GLN A 49 -5.35 -4.58 9.71
C GLN A 49 -6.63 -4.13 10.44
N GLN A 50 -7.73 -3.89 9.73
CA GLN A 50 -9.04 -3.64 10.35
C GLN A 50 -9.63 -4.91 10.97
N ALA A 51 -9.46 -6.07 10.33
CA ALA A 51 -9.96 -7.34 10.84
C ALA A 51 -9.21 -7.87 12.08
N SER A 52 -7.94 -7.48 12.28
CA SER A 52 -7.15 -7.88 13.46
C SER A 52 -7.26 -6.92 14.65
N ARG A 53 -7.95 -5.77 14.49
CA ARG A 53 -8.20 -4.82 15.59
C ARG A 53 -9.38 -5.29 16.43
N GLN A 54 -9.20 -5.25 17.75
CA GLN A 54 -10.21 -5.68 18.72
C GLN A 54 -11.53 -4.95 18.49
N LYS A 55 -12.65 -5.66 18.70
CA LYS A 55 -14.04 -5.24 18.49
C LYS A 55 -14.43 -3.92 19.18
N ASP A 56 -13.61 -3.43 20.11
CA ASP A 56 -13.86 -2.27 20.98
C ASP A 56 -13.00 -1.04 20.66
N SER A 57 -12.17 -1.08 19.61
CA SER A 57 -11.33 0.08 19.25
C SER A 57 -12.07 1.03 18.31
N VAL A 58 -12.30 2.28 18.76
CA VAL A 58 -12.84 3.36 17.93
C VAL A 58 -11.79 3.79 16.89
N VAL A 59 -12.08 3.58 15.61
CA VAL A 59 -11.23 4.04 14.51
C VAL A 59 -11.61 5.47 14.16
N VAL A 60 -10.70 6.42 14.39
CA VAL A 60 -10.89 7.83 14.00
C VAL A 60 -10.11 8.08 12.72
N ASP A 61 -10.83 8.27 11.61
CA ASP A 61 -10.21 8.46 10.29
C ASP A 61 -9.55 9.83 10.11
N PHE A 62 -10.03 10.84 10.83
CA PHE A 62 -9.52 12.19 10.75
C PHE A 62 -9.81 12.97 12.02
N ILE A 63 -8.77 13.60 12.58
CA ILE A 63 -8.92 14.56 13.67
C ILE A 63 -8.47 15.93 13.13
N PRO A 64 -9.36 16.93 13.08
CA PRO A 64 -8.99 18.28 12.68
C PRO A 64 -7.88 18.84 13.59
N LYS A 65 -6.95 19.61 13.03
CA LYS A 65 -5.86 20.22 13.82
C LYS A 65 -6.38 21.14 14.93
N GLU A 66 -7.47 21.85 14.66
CA GLU A 66 -8.14 22.73 15.63
C GLU A 66 -8.67 21.95 16.85
N GLU A 67 -9.18 20.73 16.64
CA GLU A 67 -9.66 19.86 17.73
C GLU A 67 -8.51 19.26 18.56
N LEU A 68 -7.35 19.01 17.93
CA LEU A 68 -6.14 18.59 18.66
C LEU A 68 -5.62 19.69 19.59
N GLU A 69 -5.71 20.95 19.16
CA GLU A 69 -5.26 22.10 19.97
C GLU A 69 -6.22 22.42 21.12
N LYS A 70 -7.53 22.22 20.95
CA LYS A 70 -8.53 22.35 22.03
C LYS A 70 -8.38 21.28 23.10
N ARG A 71 -8.17 20.01 22.70
CA ARG A 71 -7.95 18.90 23.66
C ARG A 71 -6.69 19.08 24.52
N LYS A 72 -5.67 19.78 24.02
CA LYS A 72 -4.47 20.11 24.80
C LYS A 72 -4.72 21.15 25.89
N LYS A 73 -5.83 21.90 25.82
CA LYS A 73 -6.09 23.05 26.69
C LYS A 73 -7.14 22.78 27.78
N ASP A 74 -8.09 21.86 27.58
CA ASP A 74 -9.25 21.70 28.47
C ASP A 74 -9.57 20.25 28.88
N ILE A 75 -8.64 19.53 29.52
CA ILE A 75 -9.01 18.30 30.24
C ILE A 75 -8.47 18.38 31.67
N GLU A 76 -9.05 19.27 32.47
CA GLU A 76 -9.07 19.13 33.91
C GLU A 76 -10.19 18.13 34.23
N GLY A 77 -9.83 16.85 34.34
CA GLY A 77 -10.77 15.81 34.78
C GLY A 77 -11.30 16.17 36.17
N GLY A 78 -12.62 16.13 36.34
CA GLY A 78 -13.24 16.31 37.65
C GLY A 78 -12.88 15.18 38.62
N GLU A 79 -13.18 15.38 39.91
CA GLU A 79 -13.06 14.31 40.90
C GLU A 79 -14.08 13.20 40.58
N TYR A 80 -13.58 12.02 40.25
CA TYR A 80 -14.41 10.83 40.12
C TYR A 80 -14.67 10.28 41.52
N VAL A 81 -15.95 10.12 41.86
CA VAL A 81 -16.36 9.44 43.09
C VAL A 81 -16.60 7.99 42.76
N ASP A 82 -15.80 7.11 43.35
CA ASP A 82 -16.03 5.66 43.27
C ASP A 82 -17.32 5.33 44.02
N TYR A 83 -18.32 4.82 43.30
CA TYR A 83 -19.55 4.33 43.90
C TYR A 83 -19.44 2.81 44.11
N GLU A 84 -19.80 2.36 45.31
CA GLU A 84 -20.02 0.93 45.55
C GLU A 84 -21.49 0.62 45.26
N GLU A 85 -21.73 -0.26 44.28
CA GLU A 85 -23.07 -0.73 43.93
C GLU A 85 -23.60 -1.65 45.05
N ILE A 86 -24.55 -1.16 45.85
CA ILE A 86 -25.26 -2.00 46.83
C ILE A 86 -26.32 -2.81 46.09
N LYS A 87 -26.14 -4.13 46.05
CA LYS A 87 -27.15 -5.07 45.54
C LYS A 87 -28.13 -5.38 46.66
N GLU A 88 -29.42 -5.06 46.46
CA GLU A 88 -30.53 -5.58 47.26
C GLU A 88 -30.79 -7.07 46.98
#